data_AF-A0A5Y1YFB7-F1
#
_entry.id   AF-A0A5Y1YFB7-F1
#
_cell.length_a   1.000
_cell.length_b   1.000
_cell.length_c   1.000
_cell.angle_alpha   90.00
_cell.angle_beta   90.00
_cell.angle_gamma   90.00
#
_symmetry.space_group_name_H-M   'P 1'
#
loop_
_entity.id
_entity.type
_entity.pdbx_description
1 polymer ?
#
loop_
_entity_poly.entity_id
_entity_poly.type
_entity_poly.pdbx_seq_one_letter_code
_entity_poly.pdbx_strand_id
1 'polypeptide(L)'
;MRNNTLSTLIVRHGDNLLRRSGWPETVGVTQVAPGVVPGWLAVCGVLSAAEILTLTTHLCRSLNYGRAQLLTASAQRLAGSPVRLHLYPVQAYPHPATVRECTEIRLPYAQE
;
A
#
# COMPACT_ATOMS: atom_id res chain seq x y z
N MET A 1 18.77 -18.73 17.97
CA MET A 1 17.98 -17.52 18.32
C MET A 1 18.13 -16.50 17.19
N ARG A 2 17.27 -16.52 16.18
CA ARG A 2 17.53 -15.82 14.91
C ARG A 2 16.47 -14.75 14.66
N ASN A 3 16.87 -13.49 14.72
CA ASN A 3 16.25 -12.29 14.13
C ASN A 3 14.76 -11.95 14.45
N ASN A 4 14.00 -12.78 15.18
CA ASN A 4 12.55 -12.56 15.32
C ASN A 4 12.22 -11.23 16.01
N THR A 5 12.94 -10.89 17.08
CA THR A 5 12.73 -9.62 17.80
C THR A 5 12.98 -8.40 16.92
N LEU A 6 14.07 -8.39 16.15
CA LEU A 6 14.39 -7.29 15.23
C LEU A 6 13.39 -7.23 14.07
N SER A 7 13.01 -8.38 13.49
CA SER A 7 11.96 -8.45 12.48
C SER A 7 10.63 -7.89 12.98
N THR A 8 10.20 -8.25 14.20
CA THR A 8 8.99 -7.69 14.81
C THR A 8 9.08 -6.18 15.01
N LEU A 9 10.23 -5.67 15.46
CA LEU A 9 10.44 -4.23 15.64
C LEU A 9 10.38 -3.48 14.30
N ILE A 10 11.00 -4.02 13.25
CA ILE A 10 10.99 -3.42 11.91
C ILE A 10 9.56 -3.38 11.35
N VAL A 11 8.81 -4.48 11.43
CA VAL A 11 7.41 -4.53 10.98
C VAL A 11 6.56 -3.51 11.74
N ARG A 12 6.64 -3.52 13.08
CA ARG A 12 5.91 -2.56 13.92
C ARG A 12 6.26 -1.11 13.60
N HIS A 13 7.53 -0.84 13.32
CA HIS A 13 7.95 0.49 12.91
C HIS A 13 7.31 0.89 11.56
N GLY A 14 7.33 0.00 10.57
CA GLY A 14 6.68 0.23 9.27
C GLY A 14 5.17 0.46 9.39
N ASP A 15 4.47 -0.36 10.18
CA ASP A 15 3.03 -0.15 10.44
C ASP A 15 2.77 1.21 11.08
N ASN A 16 3.57 1.60 12.07
CA ASN A 16 3.45 2.92 12.70
C ASN A 16 3.68 4.06 11.71
N LEU A 17 4.62 3.92 10.77
CA LEU A 17 4.83 4.90 9.71
C LEU A 17 3.61 5.01 8.81
N LEU A 18 3.03 3.89 8.35
CA LEU A 18 1.81 3.88 7.56
C LEU A 18 0.67 4.61 8.26
N ARG A 19 0.43 4.32 9.54
CA ARG A 19 -0.61 4.98 10.34
C ARG A 19 -0.41 6.49 10.43
N ARG A 20 0.83 6.94 10.68
CA ARG A 20 1.18 8.38 10.73
C ARG A 20 0.99 9.07 9.39
N SER A 21 1.20 8.36 8.29
CA SER A 21 0.97 8.86 6.93
C SER A 21 -0.49 8.72 6.45
N GLY A 22 -1.43 8.36 7.34
CA GLY A 22 -2.86 8.33 7.06
C GLY A 22 -3.37 7.06 6.37
N TRP A 23 -2.57 5.99 6.31
CA TRP A 23 -3.01 4.72 5.74
C TRP A 23 -4.01 3.99 6.66
N PRO A 24 -5.06 3.37 6.09
CA PRO A 24 -6.12 2.72 6.85
C PRO A 24 -5.63 1.43 7.53
N GLU A 25 -6.34 1.00 8.58
CA GLU A 25 -6.01 -0.19 9.38
C GLU A 25 -5.97 -1.49 8.58
N THR A 26 -6.73 -1.54 7.48
CA THR A 26 -6.79 -2.61 6.49
C THR A 26 -5.50 -2.80 5.69
N VAL A 27 -4.53 -1.88 5.84
CA VAL A 27 -3.21 -1.92 5.22
C VAL A 27 -2.13 -1.98 6.30
N GLY A 28 -1.18 -2.89 6.13
CA GLY A 28 -0.01 -3.05 7.00
C GLY A 28 1.25 -3.35 6.19
N VAL A 29 2.34 -3.66 6.88
CA VAL A 29 3.59 -4.09 6.26
C VAL A 29 3.92 -5.54 6.56
N THR A 30 4.61 -6.20 5.64
CA THR A 30 5.23 -7.51 5.85
C THR A 30 6.68 -7.50 5.41
N GLN A 31 7.51 -8.36 5.99
CA GLN A 31 8.89 -8.52 5.53
C GLN A 31 8.96 -9.43 4.30
N VAL A 32 9.67 -8.98 3.28
CA VAL A 32 9.96 -9.77 2.08
C VAL A 32 11.29 -10.47 2.28
N ALA A 33 11.29 -11.80 2.20
CA ALA A 33 12.49 -12.64 2.33
C ALA A 33 13.43 -12.22 3.49
N PRO A 34 12.97 -12.20 4.75
CA PRO A 34 13.73 -11.65 5.88
C PRO A 34 15.05 -12.37 6.19
N GLY A 35 15.22 -13.61 5.70
CA GLY A 35 16.48 -14.36 5.80
C GLY A 35 17.52 -13.97 4.75
N VAL A 36 17.12 -13.27 3.69
CA VAL A 36 17.97 -12.85 2.55
C VAL A 36 18.22 -11.35 2.59
N VAL A 37 17.17 -10.55 2.80
CA VAL A 37 17.24 -9.09 2.86
C VAL A 37 16.51 -8.57 4.10
N PRO A 38 17.18 -8.56 5.29
CA PRO A 38 16.60 -8.01 6.50
C PRO A 38 16.24 -6.53 6.31
N GLY A 39 15.03 -6.14 6.74
CA GLY A 39 14.57 -4.76 6.61
C GLY A 39 13.76 -4.47 5.35
N TRP A 40 13.73 -5.38 4.37
CA TRP A 40 12.88 -5.21 3.20
C TRP A 40 11.41 -5.40 3.57
N LEU A 41 10.62 -4.33 3.43
CA LEU A 41 9.19 -4.31 3.72
C LEU A 41 8.37 -4.15 2.45
N ALA A 42 7.22 -4.81 2.41
CA ALA A 42 6.17 -4.58 1.43
C ALA A 42 4.90 -4.10 2.15
N VAL A 43 4.21 -3.12 1.56
CA VAL A 43 2.90 -2.68 2.00
C VAL A 43 1.85 -3.64 1.42
N CYS A 44 0.97 -4.14 2.27
CA CYS A 44 -0.01 -5.17 1.91
C CYS A 44 -1.37 -4.85 2.53
N GLY A 45 -2.45 -5.19 1.84
CA GLY A 45 -3.81 -4.95 2.34
C GLY A 45 -4.80 -4.67 1.22
N VAL A 46 -5.96 -4.17 1.61
CA VAL A 46 -7.03 -3.83 0.66
C VAL A 46 -7.59 -2.45 1.02
N LEU A 47 -7.73 -1.59 0.02
CA LEU A 47 -8.39 -0.30 0.16
C LEU A 47 -9.71 -0.30 -0.63
N SER A 48 -10.76 0.16 0.01
CA SER A 48 -12.01 0.58 -0.64
C SER A 48 -11.82 1.86 -1.45
N ALA A 49 -12.75 2.15 -2.37
CA ALA A 49 -12.82 3.45 -3.03
C ALA A 49 -12.84 4.64 -2.06
N ALA A 50 -13.52 4.53 -0.91
CA ALA A 50 -13.57 5.58 0.10
C ALA A 50 -12.22 5.79 0.81
N GLU A 51 -11.52 4.70 1.13
CA GLU A 51 -10.17 4.74 1.70
C GLU A 51 -9.15 5.29 0.70
N ILE A 52 -9.27 4.92 -0.59
CA ILE A 52 -8.44 5.47 -1.68
C ILE A 52 -8.62 7.00 -1.75
N LEU A 53 -9.86 7.49 -1.73
CA LEU A 53 -10.13 8.94 -1.75
C LEU A 53 -9.55 9.64 -0.52
N THR A 54 -9.75 9.08 0.66
CA THR A 54 -9.26 9.66 1.93
C THR A 54 -7.74 9.74 1.94
N LEU A 55 -7.06 8.64 1.60
CA LEU A 55 -5.61 8.56 1.54
C LEU A 55 -5.04 9.50 0.47
N THR A 56 -5.60 9.48 -0.74
CA THR A 56 -5.17 10.36 -1.84
C THR A 56 -5.29 11.82 -1.45
N THR A 57 -6.42 12.21 -0.87
CA THR A 57 -6.66 13.59 -0.41
C THR A 57 -5.67 14.00 0.68
N HIS A 58 -5.35 13.10 1.60
CA HIS A 58 -4.35 13.34 2.65
C HIS A 58 -2.95 13.53 2.06
N LEU A 59 -2.49 12.60 1.22
CA LEU A 59 -1.15 12.63 0.63
C LEU A 59 -0.98 13.80 -0.36
N CYS A 60 -2.05 14.19 -1.07
CA CYS A 60 -2.01 15.30 -2.00
C CYS A 60 -2.12 16.68 -1.34
N ARG A 61 -2.44 16.77 -0.04
CA ARG A 61 -2.68 18.05 0.65
C ARG A 61 -1.46 18.99 0.61
N SER A 62 -0.25 18.45 0.68
CA SER A 62 1.00 19.22 0.66
C SER A 62 1.59 19.40 -0.73
N LEU A 63 0.96 18.84 -1.78
CA LEU A 63 1.48 18.84 -3.14
C LEU A 63 0.86 19.99 -3.94
N ASN A 64 1.64 21.03 -4.21
CA ASN A 64 1.17 22.26 -4.86
C ASN A 64 1.15 22.22 -6.40
N TYR A 65 1.32 21.04 -7.02
CA TYR A 65 1.38 20.90 -8.47
C TYR A 65 0.10 20.26 -9.04
N GLY A 66 -0.28 20.65 -10.26
CA GLY A 66 -1.58 20.30 -10.87
C GLY A 66 -1.90 18.79 -10.94
N ARG A 67 -0.88 17.91 -10.94
CA ARG A 67 -1.12 16.45 -10.89
C ARG A 67 -1.78 15.99 -9.59
N ALA A 68 -1.58 16.68 -8.47
CA ALA A 68 -2.22 16.35 -7.19
C ALA A 68 -3.74 16.57 -7.24
N GLN A 69 -4.19 17.65 -7.91
CA GLN A 69 -5.61 17.92 -8.13
C GLN A 69 -6.23 16.88 -9.06
N LEU A 70 -5.54 16.49 -10.15
CA LEU A 70 -6.00 15.45 -11.06
C LEU A 70 -6.15 14.09 -10.36
N LEU A 71 -5.19 13.73 -9.52
CA LEU A 71 -5.22 12.48 -8.76
C LEU A 71 -6.38 12.49 -7.75
N THR A 72 -6.57 13.59 -7.04
CA THR A 72 -7.70 13.77 -6.10
C THR A 72 -9.05 13.69 -6.83
N ALA A 73 -9.19 14.38 -7.96
CA ALA A 73 -10.40 14.32 -8.78
C ALA A 73 -10.68 12.91 -9.32
N SER A 74 -9.63 12.17 -9.69
CA SER A 74 -9.75 10.78 -10.13
C SER A 74 -10.21 9.87 -8.98
N ALA A 75 -9.65 10.03 -7.78
CA ALA A 75 -10.08 9.29 -6.61
C ALA A 75 -11.53 9.63 -6.19
N GLN A 76 -11.96 10.89 -6.38
CA GLN A 76 -13.35 11.29 -6.17
C GLN A 76 -14.31 10.58 -7.12
N ARG A 77 -13.94 10.40 -8.39
CA ARG A 77 -14.76 9.63 -9.35
C ARG A 77 -14.89 8.15 -8.98
N LEU A 78 -13.89 7.59 -8.31
CA LEU A 78 -13.97 6.23 -7.80
C LEU A 78 -14.90 6.12 -6.59
N ALA A 79 -15.16 7.20 -5.85
CA ALA A 79 -16.00 7.17 -4.67
C ALA A 79 -17.43 6.70 -5.01
N GLY A 80 -17.96 5.78 -4.19
CA GLY A 80 -19.26 5.16 -4.41
C GLY A 80 -19.23 3.95 -5.37
N SER A 81 -18.11 3.67 -6.02
CA SER A 81 -17.93 2.43 -6.80
C SER A 81 -17.54 1.24 -5.91
N PRO A 82 -17.79 -0.02 -6.33
CA PRO A 82 -17.35 -1.22 -5.61
C PRO A 82 -15.85 -1.52 -5.78
N VAL A 83 -15.06 -0.60 -6.35
CA VAL A 83 -13.64 -0.79 -6.64
C VAL A 83 -12.85 -1.05 -5.34
N ARG A 84 -11.92 -2.01 -5.44
CA ARG A 84 -10.96 -2.35 -4.40
C ARG A 84 -9.55 -2.29 -4.97
N LEU A 85 -8.64 -1.62 -4.27
CA LEU A 85 -7.21 -1.69 -4.53
C LEU A 85 -6.60 -2.73 -3.61
N HIS A 86 -6.10 -3.81 -4.20
CA HIS A 86 -5.40 -4.87 -3.47
C HIS A 86 -3.89 -4.64 -3.58
N LEU A 87 -3.22 -4.62 -2.44
CA LEU A 87 -1.76 -4.50 -2.33
C LEU A 87 -1.20 -5.83 -1.84
N TYR A 88 -0.37 -6.46 -2.65
CA TYR A 88 0.24 -7.74 -2.33
C TYR A 88 1.75 -7.71 -2.63
N PRO A 89 2.55 -8.39 -1.79
CA PRO A 89 3.96 -8.58 -2.07
C PRO A 89 4.09 -9.57 -3.22
N VAL A 90 4.87 -9.22 -4.25
CA VAL A 90 5.06 -9.97 -5.50
C VAL A 90 5.40 -11.47 -5.29
N GLN A 91 5.92 -11.85 -4.12
CA GLN A 91 6.43 -13.20 -3.86
C GLN A 91 5.56 -14.09 -2.96
N ALA A 92 4.64 -13.54 -2.14
CA ALA A 92 4.03 -14.32 -1.05
C ALA A 92 2.51 -14.51 -1.14
N TYR A 93 1.82 -13.78 -2.01
CA TYR A 93 0.37 -13.93 -2.18
C TYR A 93 0.04 -14.45 -3.59
N PRO A 94 -0.89 -15.41 -3.72
CA PRO A 94 -1.43 -15.73 -5.03
C PRO A 94 -1.95 -14.43 -5.63
N HIS A 95 -1.52 -14.15 -6.86
CA HIS A 95 -2.10 -13.11 -7.71
C HIS A 95 -3.63 -13.22 -7.61
N PRO A 96 -4.41 -12.13 -7.65
CA PRO A 96 -5.87 -12.22 -7.65
C PRO A 96 -6.33 -12.94 -8.92
N ALA A 97 -6.26 -14.27 -8.89
CA ALA A 97 -6.46 -15.16 -10.03
C ALA A 97 -7.94 -15.33 -10.36
N THR A 98 -8.81 -14.45 -9.86
CA THR A 98 -10.26 -14.66 -9.82
C THR A 98 -11.10 -13.40 -10.00
N VAL A 99 -10.51 -12.20 -10.09
CA VAL A 99 -11.29 -10.98 -10.35
C VAL A 99 -11.38 -10.77 -11.86
N ARG A 100 -12.55 -11.09 -12.44
CA ARG A 100 -12.82 -11.05 -13.90
C ARG A 100 -12.60 -9.67 -14.55
N GLU A 101 -12.48 -8.61 -13.74
CA GLU A 101 -12.27 -7.21 -14.17
C GLU A 101 -11.17 -6.53 -13.32
N CYS A 102 -9.99 -7.15 -13.21
CA CYS A 102 -8.86 -6.57 -12.50
C CYS A 102 -7.94 -5.78 -13.45
N THR A 103 -7.59 -4.56 -13.07
CA THR A 103 -6.46 -3.83 -13.66
C THR A 103 -5.25 -4.00 -12.75
N GLU A 104 -4.26 -4.78 -13.18
CA GLU A 104 -2.99 -4.92 -12.44
C GLU A 104 -2.10 -3.70 -12.72
N ILE A 105 -1.65 -3.04 -11.65
CA ILE A 105 -0.59 -2.04 -11.71
C ILE A 105 0.63 -2.61 -11.01
N ARG A 106 1.66 -2.92 -11.81
CA ARG A 106 2.96 -3.35 -11.28
C ARG A 106 3.82 -2.12 -11.05
N LEU A 107 4.03 -1.77 -9.79
CA LEU A 107 5.03 -0.78 -9.44
C LEU A 107 6.40 -1.46 -9.54
N PRO A 108 7.27 -1.06 -10.50
CA PRO A 108 8.60 -1.64 -10.60
C PRO A 108 9.34 -1.44 -9.29
N TYR A 109 10.28 -2.35 -9.00
CA TYR A 109 11.25 -2.14 -7.94
C TYR A 109 11.83 -0.73 -8.09
N ALA A 110 11.90 0.03 -7.00
CA ALA A 110 12.64 1.28 -6.98
C ALA A 110 14.12 0.95 -7.17
N GLN A 111 14.55 0.81 -8.43
CA GLN A 111 15.96 0.82 -8.77
C GLN A 111 16.39 2.28 -8.73
N GLU A 112 17.24 2.59 -7.75
CA GLU A 112 18.15 3.74 -7.85
C GLU A 112 19.14 3.52 -8.99
#